data_AF-A0A2V5LX62-F1
#
_entry.id   AF-A0A2V5LX62-F1
#
_cell.length_a   1.000
_cell.length_b   1.000
_cell.length_c   1.000
_cell.angle_alpha   90.00
_cell.angle_beta   90.00
_cell.angle_gamma   90.00
#
_symmetry.space_group_name_H-M   'P 1'
#
loop_
_entity.id
_entity.type
_entity.pdbx_description
1 polymer ?
#
loop_
_entity_poly.entity_id
_entity_poly.type
_entity_poly.pdbx_seq_one_letter_code
_entity_poly.pdbx_strand_id
1 'polypeptide(L)'
;SGEFVAADCRITIDDYAVARHPELGIEIAREFDHPPTTLERIAYAVEQNDHRGTFYFAQLATTAPKESKGLVGFHGAGGGGSMMSMDAIVNAGFTIANFTDTSGNPSASKVYRAARIILAQPDLVGYFGSGSGVASQEQYWSAYGLAKAFWELDLDIPAVIRLGGCKRGQMETSLAASAKICEKFTGHNAPGKNRSCVDRHFAMAADSSGDRSELRRIDPRSRWRSRGSVVHRRIRNQRLRVARL
;
A
#
# COMPACT_ATOMS: atom_id res chain seq x y z
N SER A 1 25.08 43.05 34.95
CA SER A 1 25.54 42.06 33.95
C SER A 1 24.32 41.61 33.17
N GLY A 2 24.41 41.53 31.84
CA GLY A 2 23.34 40.97 31.01
C GLY A 2 23.74 39.58 30.53
N GLU A 3 22.83 38.61 30.62
CA GLU A 3 22.98 37.29 29.99
C GLU A 3 22.30 37.29 28.63
N PHE A 4 22.91 36.61 27.65
CA PHE A 4 22.29 36.38 26.36
C PHE A 4 21.32 35.20 26.45
N VAL A 5 20.09 35.42 26.03
CA VAL A 5 19.04 34.41 25.96
C VAL A 5 18.45 34.39 24.56
N ALA A 6 18.26 33.19 24.00
CA ALA A 6 17.53 33.02 22.76
C ALA A 6 16.04 33.20 23.04
N ALA A 7 15.43 34.22 22.42
CA ALA A 7 14.00 34.50 22.59
C ALA A 7 13.11 33.55 21.76
N ASP A 8 13.63 33.05 20.63
CA ASP A 8 12.95 32.08 19.76
C ASP A 8 13.98 31.28 18.95
N CYS A 9 13.61 30.09 18.50
CA CYS A 9 14.43 29.25 17.64
C CYS A 9 13.59 28.27 16.80
N ARG A 10 13.81 28.29 15.47
CA ARG A 10 13.33 27.26 14.55
C ARG A 10 14.52 26.53 13.94
N ILE A 11 14.60 25.22 14.17
CA ILE A 11 15.67 24.36 13.66
C ILE A 11 15.04 23.28 12.78
N THR A 12 15.66 23.02 11.63
CA THR A 12 15.35 21.88 10.77
C THR A 12 16.62 21.06 10.61
N ILE A 13 16.52 19.75 10.77
CA ILE A 13 17.64 18.81 10.69
C ILE A 13 17.39 17.91 9.49
N ASP A 14 18.42 17.69 8.67
CA ASP A 14 18.36 16.71 7.58
C ASP A 14 18.21 15.30 8.17
N ASP A 15 17.13 14.62 7.81
CA ASP A 15 16.79 13.27 8.25
C ASP A 15 17.87 12.24 7.86
N TYR A 16 18.60 12.45 6.76
CA TYR A 16 19.75 11.61 6.41
C TYR A 16 20.97 11.83 7.31
N ALA A 17 21.05 12.96 8.00
CA ALA A 17 22.13 13.26 8.94
C ALA A 17 21.87 12.69 10.34
N VAL A 18 20.61 12.37 10.71
CA VAL A 18 20.24 11.91 12.06
C VAL A 18 21.05 10.69 12.52
N ALA A 19 21.32 9.74 11.62
CA ALA A 19 22.13 8.56 11.96
C ALA A 19 23.59 8.91 12.36
N ARG A 20 24.07 10.10 12.01
CA ARG A 20 25.40 10.62 12.39
C ARG A 20 25.37 11.41 13.70
N HIS A 21 24.19 11.72 14.23
CA HIS A 21 23.98 12.59 15.38
C HIS A 21 23.11 11.93 16.46
N PRO A 22 23.59 10.82 17.08
CA PRO A 22 22.83 10.10 18.11
C PRO A 22 22.52 10.96 19.34
N GLU A 23 23.32 12.00 19.60
CA GLU A 23 23.14 12.96 20.69
C GLU A 23 21.82 13.76 20.60
N LEU A 24 21.20 13.82 19.42
CA LEU A 24 19.94 14.54 19.22
C LEU A 24 18.71 13.76 19.74
N GLY A 25 18.85 12.46 20.05
CA GLY A 25 17.76 11.65 20.58
C GLY A 25 16.57 11.47 19.63
N ILE A 26 16.76 11.69 18.33
CA ILE A 26 15.70 11.58 17.32
C ILE A 26 15.48 10.10 16.98
N GLU A 27 14.36 9.54 17.44
CA GLU A 27 14.01 8.13 17.20
C GLU A 27 13.52 7.85 15.78
N ILE A 28 12.84 8.82 15.16
CA ILE A 28 12.32 8.70 13.80
C ILE A 28 12.80 9.89 12.99
N ALA A 29 13.74 9.62 12.09
CA ALA A 29 14.25 10.59 11.14
C ALA A 29 13.28 10.74 9.96
N ARG A 30 12.10 11.30 10.22
CA ARG A 30 11.09 11.67 9.21
C ARG A 30 10.38 12.93 9.66
N GLU A 31 10.12 13.83 8.71
CA GLU A 31 9.28 15.00 8.95
C GLU A 31 7.80 14.60 8.85
N PHE A 32 7.07 14.81 9.95
CA PHE A 32 5.61 14.69 10.03
C PHE A 32 5.07 16.01 10.61
N ASP A 33 3.87 16.40 10.22
CA ASP A 33 3.16 17.55 10.81
C ASP A 33 2.48 17.22 12.15
N HIS A 34 2.55 15.96 12.58
CA HIS A 34 2.03 15.44 13.84
C HIS A 34 3.00 14.47 14.51
N PRO A 35 2.82 14.15 15.81
CA PRO A 35 3.56 13.07 16.45
C PRO A 35 3.39 11.75 15.67
N PRO A 36 4.45 10.93 15.53
CA PRO A 36 4.36 9.70 14.76
C PRO A 36 3.32 8.73 15.31
N THR A 37 2.41 8.30 14.43
CA THR A 37 1.37 7.30 14.71
C THR A 37 1.99 5.91 14.93
N THR A 38 1.20 4.98 15.45
CA THR A 38 1.63 3.58 15.59
C THR A 38 2.00 2.96 14.25
N LEU A 39 1.24 3.24 13.19
CA LEU A 39 1.49 2.69 11.85
C LEU A 39 2.78 3.26 11.24
N GLU A 40 3.07 4.55 11.44
CA GLU A 40 4.32 5.18 10.98
C GLU A 40 5.54 4.63 11.71
N ARG A 41 5.45 4.40 13.02
CA ARG A 41 6.52 3.74 13.79
C ARG A 41 6.81 2.34 13.26
N ILE A 42 5.77 1.56 12.98
CA ILE A 42 5.91 0.23 12.40
C ILE A 42 6.54 0.32 11.01
N ALA A 43 6.06 1.25 10.17
CA ALA A 43 6.59 1.42 8.82
C ALA A 43 8.08 1.82 8.83
N TYR A 44 8.46 2.75 9.70
CA TYR A 44 9.84 3.17 9.88
C TYR A 44 10.73 2.00 10.33
N ALA A 45 10.27 1.20 11.30
CA ALA A 45 10.98 0.01 11.73
C ALA A 45 11.16 -1.02 10.59
N VAL A 46 10.18 -1.17 9.69
CA VAL A 46 10.33 -2.05 8.52
C VAL A 46 11.41 -1.51 7.56
N GLU A 47 11.42 -0.21 7.31
CA GLU A 47 12.39 0.42 6.41
C GLU A 47 13.82 0.33 6.93
N GLN A 48 14.04 0.53 8.23
CA GLN A 48 15.39 0.44 8.83
C GLN A 48 16.00 -0.96 8.73
N ASN A 49 15.17 -2.01 8.66
CA ASN A 49 15.64 -3.40 8.66
C ASN A 49 15.92 -3.96 7.25
N ASP A 50 15.51 -3.29 6.18
CA ASP A 50 15.73 -3.73 4.81
C ASP A 50 16.09 -2.53 3.94
N HIS A 51 17.35 -2.40 3.52
CA HIS A 51 17.79 -1.27 2.69
C HIS A 51 17.51 -1.44 1.18
N ARG A 52 16.86 -2.53 0.77
CA ARG A 52 16.53 -2.75 -0.65
C ARG A 52 15.30 -1.95 -1.04
N GLY A 53 15.48 -1.00 -1.95
CA GLY A 53 14.46 -0.04 -2.32
C GLY A 53 13.98 0.79 -1.14
N THR A 54 13.05 1.68 -1.40
CA THR A 54 12.46 2.58 -0.41
C THR A 54 11.14 2.01 0.09
N PHE A 55 10.85 2.18 1.36
CA PHE A 55 9.51 2.15 1.91
C PHE A 55 9.26 3.40 2.75
N TYR A 56 8.37 4.24 2.24
CA TYR A 56 7.86 5.40 2.96
C TYR A 56 6.37 5.22 3.24
N PHE A 57 5.94 5.59 4.44
CA PHE A 57 4.53 5.65 4.83
C PHE A 57 4.31 6.91 5.66
N ALA A 58 3.28 7.68 5.31
CA ALA A 58 2.74 8.75 6.13
C ALA A 58 1.22 8.60 6.17
N GLN A 59 0.64 8.70 7.35
CA GLN A 59 -0.81 8.75 7.49
C GLN A 59 -1.29 10.15 7.11
N LEU A 60 -2.38 10.22 6.36
CA LEU A 60 -2.99 11.49 5.94
C LEU A 60 -4.35 11.62 6.63
N ALA A 61 -5.45 11.40 5.90
CA ALA A 61 -6.78 11.49 6.48
C ALA A 61 -7.18 10.20 7.20
N THR A 62 -7.61 10.32 8.45
CA THR A 62 -8.21 9.22 9.23
C THR A 62 -9.74 9.19 9.13
N THR A 63 -10.36 10.20 8.53
CA THR A 63 -11.81 10.29 8.33
C THR A 63 -12.09 10.99 7.00
N ALA A 64 -13.04 10.45 6.24
CA ALA A 64 -13.52 11.08 5.01
C ALA A 64 -14.48 12.24 5.36
N PRO A 65 -14.31 13.44 4.77
CA PRO A 65 -15.31 14.50 4.82
C PRO A 65 -16.66 14.03 4.26
N LYS A 66 -17.77 14.69 4.63
CA LYS A 66 -19.12 14.29 4.25
C LYS A 66 -19.35 14.29 2.73
N GLU A 67 -18.64 15.15 2.02
CA GLU A 67 -18.69 15.34 0.58
C GLU A 67 -17.83 14.31 -0.18
N SER A 68 -17.01 13.55 0.54
CA SER A 68 -16.15 12.52 -0.02
C SER A 68 -16.90 11.21 -0.23
N LYS A 69 -16.50 10.48 -1.27
CA LYS A 69 -16.98 9.12 -1.56
C LYS A 69 -16.36 8.06 -0.64
N GLY A 70 -15.41 8.43 0.22
CA GLY A 70 -14.80 7.56 1.23
C GLY A 70 -13.27 7.60 1.23
N LEU A 71 -12.67 6.87 2.17
CA LEU A 71 -11.22 6.75 2.32
C LEU A 71 -10.62 5.69 1.40
N VAL A 72 -9.58 6.04 0.65
CA VAL A 72 -8.83 5.12 -0.20
C VAL A 72 -7.41 4.96 0.33
N GLY A 73 -7.01 3.71 0.56
CA GLY A 73 -5.63 3.36 0.89
C GLY A 73 -4.77 3.45 -0.37
N PHE A 74 -3.71 4.25 -0.34
CA PHE A 74 -2.89 4.51 -1.53
C PHE A 74 -1.53 3.83 -1.43
N HIS A 75 -1.11 3.17 -2.50
CA HIS A 75 0.19 2.48 -2.61
C HIS A 75 0.91 2.89 -3.90
N GLY A 76 1.90 3.75 -3.76
CA GLY A 76 2.76 4.22 -4.85
C GLY A 76 4.00 3.36 -5.08
N ALA A 77 4.51 3.38 -6.31
CA ALA A 77 5.79 2.82 -6.71
C ALA A 77 6.60 3.84 -7.53
N GLY A 78 6.84 5.01 -6.94
CA GLY A 78 7.63 6.12 -7.46
C GLY A 78 6.95 7.48 -7.27
N GLY A 79 7.60 8.40 -6.53
CA GLY A 79 7.02 9.68 -6.09
C GLY A 79 6.25 10.48 -7.14
N GLY A 80 6.86 10.84 -8.28
CA GLY A 80 6.19 11.70 -9.28
C GLY A 80 4.92 11.08 -9.88
N GLY A 81 4.96 9.79 -10.23
CA GLY A 81 3.78 9.07 -10.74
C GLY A 81 2.73 8.82 -9.66
N SER A 82 3.17 8.69 -8.41
CA SER A 82 2.30 8.56 -7.25
C SER A 82 1.47 9.82 -7.03
N MET A 83 2.09 11.01 -7.04
CA MET A 83 1.38 12.29 -6.87
C MET A 83 0.31 12.50 -7.95
N MET A 84 0.62 12.23 -9.22
CA MET A 84 -0.39 12.31 -10.30
C MET A 84 -1.56 11.35 -10.09
N SER A 85 -1.30 10.20 -9.48
CA SER A 85 -2.34 9.20 -9.20
C SER A 85 -3.21 9.60 -8.02
N MET A 86 -2.62 10.22 -7.01
CA MET A 86 -3.33 10.82 -5.88
C MET A 86 -4.26 11.95 -6.37
N ASP A 87 -3.78 12.83 -7.24
CA ASP A 87 -4.61 13.88 -7.86
C ASP A 87 -5.81 13.27 -8.60
N ALA A 88 -5.63 12.14 -9.28
CA ALA A 88 -6.73 11.45 -9.95
C ALA A 88 -7.77 10.90 -8.97
N ILE A 89 -7.34 10.38 -7.81
CA ILE A 89 -8.24 9.89 -6.74
C ILE A 89 -9.02 11.06 -6.11
N VAL A 90 -8.35 12.16 -5.81
CA VAL A 90 -9.00 13.36 -5.24
C VAL A 90 -9.98 13.98 -6.23
N ASN A 91 -9.60 14.10 -7.51
CA ASN A 91 -10.48 14.59 -8.57
C ASN A 91 -11.69 13.67 -8.80
N ALA A 92 -11.56 12.38 -8.49
CA ALA A 92 -12.67 11.42 -8.51
C ALA A 92 -13.61 11.55 -7.29
N GLY A 93 -13.31 12.44 -6.34
CA GLY A 93 -14.11 12.72 -5.15
C GLY A 93 -13.85 11.78 -3.97
N PHE A 94 -12.73 11.05 -3.97
CA PHE A 94 -12.30 10.24 -2.83
C PHE A 94 -11.28 10.98 -1.96
N THR A 95 -11.14 10.55 -0.71
CA THR A 95 -10.14 11.06 0.21
C THR A 95 -9.03 10.03 0.39
N ILE A 96 -7.78 10.49 0.39
CA ILE A 96 -6.63 9.59 0.51
C ILE A 96 -6.29 9.38 1.98
N ALA A 97 -6.24 8.13 2.42
CA ALA A 97 -5.99 7.79 3.81
C ALA A 97 -4.50 7.92 4.21
N ASN A 98 -3.60 7.69 3.26
CA ASN A 98 -2.17 7.64 3.50
C ASN A 98 -1.39 7.98 2.23
N PHE A 99 -0.13 8.39 2.39
CA PHE A 99 0.86 8.30 1.33
C PHE A 99 1.74 7.08 1.60
N THR A 100 1.99 6.27 0.57
CA THR A 100 2.95 5.17 0.65
C THR A 100 3.72 5.07 -0.64
N ASP A 101 5.04 4.89 -0.52
CA ASP A 101 5.92 4.68 -1.66
C ASP A 101 6.79 3.45 -1.44
N THR A 102 6.67 2.46 -2.33
CA THR A 102 7.58 1.32 -2.43
C THR A 102 8.30 1.33 -3.77
N SER A 103 9.36 2.14 -3.86
CA SER A 103 10.13 2.37 -5.07
C SER A 103 11.58 1.87 -4.95
N GLY A 104 12.40 2.03 -5.99
CA GLY A 104 13.82 1.64 -5.93
C GLY A 104 14.09 0.13 -5.92
N ASN A 105 13.18 -0.67 -6.50
CA ASN A 105 13.26 -2.13 -6.53
C ASN A 105 13.21 -2.79 -5.13
N PRO A 106 12.10 -2.58 -4.39
CA PRO A 106 11.92 -3.12 -3.04
C PRO A 106 11.80 -4.64 -3.04
N SER A 107 12.10 -5.26 -1.90
CA SER A 107 11.83 -6.69 -1.70
C SER A 107 10.31 -6.96 -1.67
N ALA A 108 9.89 -8.18 -2.04
CA ALA A 108 8.48 -8.55 -1.94
C ALA A 108 7.95 -8.51 -0.50
N SER A 109 8.82 -8.79 0.49
CA SER A 109 8.49 -8.68 1.92
C SER A 109 8.16 -7.25 2.31
N LYS A 110 8.93 -6.28 1.81
CA LYS A 110 8.70 -4.85 2.03
C LYS A 110 7.35 -4.40 1.45
N VAL A 111 7.04 -4.80 0.21
CA VAL A 111 5.73 -4.49 -0.42
C VAL A 111 4.57 -5.15 0.32
N TYR A 112 4.72 -6.41 0.75
CA TYR A 112 3.73 -7.12 1.56
C TYR A 112 3.44 -6.39 2.88
N ARG A 113 4.49 -5.97 3.60
CA ARG A 113 4.35 -5.25 4.86
C ARG A 113 3.71 -3.88 4.65
N ALA A 114 4.10 -3.15 3.60
CA ALA A 114 3.48 -1.88 3.23
C ALA A 114 1.98 -2.05 2.97
N ALA A 115 1.59 -3.06 2.18
CA ALA A 115 0.18 -3.34 1.90
C ALA A 115 -0.62 -3.64 3.18
N ARG A 116 -0.05 -4.41 4.11
CA ARG A 116 -0.70 -4.66 5.41
C ARG A 116 -0.84 -3.42 6.27
N ILE A 117 0.17 -2.55 6.29
CA ILE A 117 0.13 -1.29 7.07
C ILE A 117 -0.98 -0.39 6.53
N ILE A 118 -1.09 -0.28 5.19
CA ILE A 118 -2.19 0.47 4.55
C ILE A 118 -3.55 -0.12 4.94
N LEU A 119 -3.72 -1.44 4.80
CA LEU A 119 -4.98 -2.14 5.07
C LEU A 119 -5.34 -2.23 6.56
N ALA A 120 -4.42 -1.90 7.46
CA ALA A 120 -4.69 -1.80 8.90
C ALA A 120 -5.44 -0.51 9.28
N GLN A 121 -5.52 0.46 8.36
CA GLN A 121 -6.28 1.69 8.59
C GLN A 121 -7.79 1.40 8.55
N PRO A 122 -8.58 1.99 9.46
CA PRO A 122 -10.02 1.76 9.50
C PRO A 122 -10.74 2.47 8.34
N ASP A 123 -11.98 2.02 8.07
CA ASP A 123 -12.95 2.69 7.18
C ASP A 123 -12.50 2.91 5.73
N LEU A 124 -11.49 2.16 5.26
CA LEU A 124 -11.12 2.14 3.86
C LEU A 124 -12.27 1.59 3.02
N VAL A 125 -12.67 2.33 1.99
CA VAL A 125 -13.64 1.88 0.99
C VAL A 125 -12.97 1.26 -0.24
N GLY A 126 -11.64 1.32 -0.30
CA GLY A 126 -10.87 0.68 -1.34
C GLY A 126 -9.37 0.91 -1.26
N TYR A 127 -8.65 0.23 -2.14
CA TYR A 127 -7.21 0.21 -2.23
C TYR A 127 -6.75 0.58 -3.65
N PHE A 128 -5.81 1.51 -3.77
CA PHE A 128 -5.28 1.94 -5.05
C PHE A 128 -3.76 1.78 -5.11
N GLY A 129 -3.29 0.88 -5.97
CA GLY A 129 -1.87 0.69 -6.26
C GLY A 129 -1.50 1.35 -7.59
N SER A 130 -0.47 2.20 -7.61
CA SER A 130 0.00 2.86 -8.83
C SER A 130 1.51 2.89 -8.96
N GLY A 131 2.00 2.56 -10.16
CA GLY A 131 3.41 2.65 -10.52
C GLY A 131 3.56 3.10 -11.97
N SER A 132 4.33 4.16 -12.21
CA SER A 132 4.53 4.73 -13.55
C SER A 132 5.22 3.75 -14.50
N GLY A 133 6.03 2.83 -13.97
CA GLY A 133 6.77 1.85 -14.76
C GLY A 133 8.00 2.41 -15.48
N VAL A 134 8.41 3.62 -15.13
CA VAL A 134 9.62 4.27 -15.67
C VAL A 134 10.90 3.81 -14.96
N ALA A 135 10.77 3.24 -13.76
CA ALA A 135 11.89 2.72 -12.99
C ALA A 135 12.27 1.31 -13.43
N SER A 136 13.57 0.98 -13.38
CA SER A 136 14.08 -0.39 -13.49
C SER A 136 13.77 -1.19 -12.22
N GLN A 137 12.48 -1.36 -11.96
CA GLN A 137 11.92 -2.09 -10.83
C GLN A 137 11.25 -3.35 -11.34
N GLU A 138 11.61 -4.47 -10.71
CA GLU A 138 11.04 -5.77 -11.01
C GLU A 138 9.63 -5.84 -10.43
N GLN A 139 8.63 -5.58 -11.28
CA GLN A 139 7.23 -5.53 -10.84
C GLN A 139 6.73 -6.89 -10.32
N TYR A 140 7.44 -7.97 -10.62
CA TYR A 140 7.19 -9.29 -10.04
C TYR A 140 7.21 -9.28 -8.51
N TRP A 141 8.16 -8.56 -7.87
CA TRP A 141 8.23 -8.48 -6.41
C TRP A 141 7.07 -7.70 -5.83
N SER A 142 6.70 -6.60 -6.47
CA SER A 142 5.51 -5.82 -6.12
C SER A 142 4.25 -6.68 -6.20
N ALA A 143 4.08 -7.40 -7.32
CA ALA A 143 2.96 -8.30 -7.56
C ALA A 143 2.85 -9.37 -6.46
N TYR A 144 3.97 -10.01 -6.14
CA TYR A 144 4.00 -11.10 -5.17
C TYR A 144 3.68 -10.61 -3.77
N GLY A 145 4.25 -9.47 -3.35
CA GLY A 145 3.96 -8.86 -2.06
C GLY A 145 2.48 -8.49 -1.89
N LEU A 146 1.92 -7.81 -2.90
CA LEU A 146 0.50 -7.45 -2.94
C LEU A 146 -0.41 -8.68 -2.94
N ALA A 147 -0.15 -9.64 -3.84
CA ALA A 147 -0.90 -10.88 -3.95
C ALA A 147 -0.94 -11.64 -2.62
N LYS A 148 0.22 -11.74 -1.96
CA LYS A 148 0.35 -12.40 -0.67
C LYS A 148 -0.46 -11.68 0.42
N ALA A 149 -0.41 -10.34 0.46
CA ALA A 149 -1.15 -9.55 1.45
C ALA A 149 -2.67 -9.68 1.24
N PHE A 150 -3.14 -9.54 0.01
CA PHE A 150 -4.57 -9.62 -0.32
C PHE A 150 -5.13 -11.02 -0.05
N TRP A 151 -4.36 -12.06 -0.35
CA TRP A 151 -4.76 -13.43 -0.07
C TRP A 151 -4.78 -13.76 1.43
N GLU A 152 -3.78 -13.28 2.19
CA GLU A 152 -3.70 -13.56 3.62
C GLU A 152 -4.75 -12.80 4.44
N LEU A 153 -5.07 -11.58 4.04
CA LEU A 153 -6.06 -10.74 4.72
C LEU A 153 -7.51 -10.99 4.25
N ASP A 154 -7.72 -11.88 3.27
CA ASP A 154 -9.03 -12.12 2.64
C ASP A 154 -9.71 -10.82 2.21
N LEU A 155 -9.01 -10.05 1.37
CA LEU A 155 -9.40 -8.68 1.00
C LEU A 155 -10.87 -8.56 0.59
N ASP A 156 -11.61 -7.74 1.34
CA ASP A 156 -13.06 -7.54 1.22
C ASP A 156 -13.44 -6.18 0.62
N ILE A 157 -12.46 -5.28 0.45
CA ILE A 157 -12.62 -3.99 -0.21
C ILE A 157 -12.09 -4.04 -1.66
N PRO A 158 -12.65 -3.24 -2.58
CA PRO A 158 -12.11 -3.08 -3.93
C PRO A 158 -10.63 -2.72 -3.97
N ALA A 159 -9.87 -3.38 -4.85
CA ALA A 159 -8.49 -3.02 -5.15
C ALA A 159 -8.27 -2.77 -6.64
N VAL A 160 -7.73 -1.60 -6.96
CA VAL A 160 -7.32 -1.24 -8.32
C VAL A 160 -5.81 -1.15 -8.36
N ILE A 161 -5.17 -2.01 -9.15
CA ILE A 161 -3.71 -2.07 -9.26
C ILE A 161 -3.28 -1.72 -10.69
N ARG A 162 -2.63 -0.57 -10.82
CA ARG A 162 -2.05 -0.06 -12.07
C ARG A 162 -0.53 0.01 -11.96
N LEU A 163 0.12 -1.09 -12.29
CA LEU A 163 1.59 -1.17 -12.32
C LEU A 163 2.10 -1.33 -13.75
N GLY A 164 3.02 -0.47 -14.16
CA GLY A 164 3.83 -0.64 -15.37
C GLY A 164 5.27 -1.04 -15.03
N GLY A 165 6.03 -1.58 -15.99
CA GLY A 165 7.48 -1.81 -15.85
C GLY A 165 7.96 -3.21 -16.28
N CYS A 166 9.18 -3.56 -15.86
CA CYS A 166 9.85 -4.81 -16.21
C CYS A 166 9.11 -6.06 -15.70
N LYS A 167 9.18 -7.16 -16.46
CA LYS A 167 8.54 -8.47 -16.17
C LYS A 167 7.04 -8.42 -15.90
N ARG A 168 6.36 -7.49 -16.55
CA ARG A 168 4.91 -7.31 -16.52
C ARG A 168 4.07 -8.60 -16.64
N GLY A 169 4.43 -9.51 -17.55
CA GLY A 169 3.66 -10.76 -17.74
C GLY A 169 3.65 -11.68 -16.50
N GLN A 170 4.75 -11.70 -15.74
CA GLN A 170 4.82 -12.48 -14.49
C GLN A 170 4.04 -11.79 -13.36
N MET A 171 4.09 -10.46 -13.29
CA MET A 171 3.26 -9.66 -12.38
C MET A 171 1.77 -9.94 -12.57
N GLU A 172 1.30 -9.91 -13.83
CA GLU A 172 -0.11 -10.15 -14.17
C GLU A 172 -0.60 -11.54 -13.75
N THR A 173 0.28 -12.54 -13.84
CA THR A 173 -0.04 -13.93 -13.43
C THR A 173 -0.18 -14.05 -11.92
N SER A 174 0.74 -13.46 -11.16
CA SER A 174 0.73 -13.50 -9.68
C SER A 174 -0.50 -12.78 -9.10
N LEU A 175 -0.84 -11.60 -9.61
CA LEU A 175 -2.00 -10.84 -9.12
C LEU A 175 -3.32 -11.51 -9.48
N ALA A 176 -3.44 -12.10 -10.68
CA ALA A 176 -4.64 -12.81 -11.11
C ALA A 176 -4.99 -14.01 -10.22
N ALA A 177 -4.00 -14.64 -9.59
CA ALA A 177 -4.21 -15.76 -8.70
C ALA A 177 -4.76 -15.36 -7.31
N SER A 178 -4.67 -14.07 -6.95
CA SER A 178 -4.79 -13.63 -5.56
C SER A 178 -6.06 -12.88 -5.19
N ALA A 179 -6.86 -12.40 -6.15
CA ALA A 179 -8.05 -11.60 -5.82
C ALA A 179 -9.20 -11.76 -6.82
N LYS A 180 -10.40 -11.97 -6.27
CA LYS A 180 -11.67 -11.98 -7.02
C LYS A 180 -12.14 -10.57 -7.46
N ILE A 181 -11.63 -9.52 -6.81
CA ILE A 181 -12.07 -8.11 -6.94
C ILE A 181 -10.96 -7.21 -7.52
N CYS A 182 -9.82 -7.78 -7.94
CA CYS A 182 -8.74 -6.98 -8.57
C CYS A 182 -9.00 -6.82 -10.07
N GLU A 183 -9.33 -5.60 -10.49
CA GLU A 183 -9.40 -5.27 -11.91
C GLU A 183 -8.00 -4.89 -12.44
N LYS A 184 -7.59 -5.52 -13.54
CA LYS A 184 -6.27 -5.36 -14.15
C LYS A 184 -6.25 -4.10 -15.02
N PHE A 185 -5.28 -3.20 -14.83
CA PHE A 185 -5.01 -2.17 -15.83
C PHE A 185 -3.59 -2.21 -16.37
N THR A 186 -3.52 -2.39 -17.68
CA THR A 186 -2.30 -2.61 -18.43
C THR A 186 -2.08 -1.50 -19.45
N GLY A 187 -1.32 -0.44 -19.12
CA GLY A 187 -0.58 0.30 -20.15
C GLY A 187 -0.13 1.74 -19.83
N HIS A 188 1.06 2.09 -20.32
CA HIS A 188 1.60 3.45 -20.43
C HIS A 188 1.37 4.06 -21.84
N ASN A 189 0.92 3.25 -22.84
CA ASN A 189 0.84 3.64 -24.25
C ASN A 189 -0.59 3.86 -24.79
N ALA A 190 -1.58 4.14 -23.93
CA ALA A 190 -2.93 4.51 -24.39
C ALA A 190 -3.15 6.02 -24.15
N PRO A 191 -3.16 6.86 -25.21
CA PRO A 191 -3.46 8.28 -25.04
C PRO A 191 -4.86 8.46 -24.42
N GLY A 192 -4.96 9.23 -23.34
CA GLY A 192 -6.26 9.71 -22.80
C GLY A 192 -6.94 8.95 -21.66
N LYS A 193 -6.32 7.96 -21.00
CA LYS A 193 -7.00 7.10 -20.00
C LYS A 193 -6.74 7.35 -18.50
N ASN A 194 -6.13 8.47 -18.10
CA ASN A 194 -5.85 8.73 -16.67
C ASN A 194 -7.09 9.19 -15.87
N ARG A 195 -8.05 9.90 -16.49
CA ARG A 195 -9.24 10.45 -15.80
C ARG A 195 -10.39 9.45 -15.69
N SER A 196 -10.62 8.64 -16.72
CA SER A 196 -11.81 7.78 -16.80
C SER A 196 -11.68 6.42 -16.10
N CYS A 197 -10.48 6.02 -15.66
CA CYS A 197 -10.30 4.71 -15.03
C CYS A 197 -10.60 4.73 -13.53
N VAL A 198 -10.14 5.75 -12.80
CA VAL A 198 -10.35 5.85 -11.34
C VAL A 198 -11.84 6.02 -11.02
N ASP A 199 -12.50 6.99 -11.66
CA ASP A 199 -13.94 7.25 -11.48
C ASP A 199 -14.81 6.05 -11.86
N ARG A 200 -14.57 5.44 -13.02
CA ARG A 200 -15.43 4.38 -13.54
C ARG A 200 -15.25 3.06 -12.78
N HIS A 201 -14.05 2.77 -12.26
CA HIS A 201 -13.74 1.47 -11.66
C HIS A 201 -13.96 1.47 -10.15
N PHE A 202 -13.70 2.57 -9.44
CA PHE A 202 -14.19 2.69 -8.06
C PHE A 202 -15.72 2.76 -8.02
N ALA A 203 -16.38 3.39 -8.99
CA ALA A 203 -17.83 3.32 -9.12
C ALA A 203 -18.34 1.90 -9.42
N MET A 204 -17.73 1.18 -10.36
CA MET A 204 -18.10 -0.22 -10.67
C MET A 204 -17.82 -1.19 -9.51
N ALA A 205 -16.75 -0.99 -8.76
CA ALA A 205 -16.44 -1.80 -7.59
C ALA A 205 -17.31 -1.45 -6.37
N ALA A 206 -17.79 -0.21 -6.27
CA ALA A 206 -18.80 0.19 -5.29
C ALA A 206 -20.20 -0.37 -5.64
N ASP A 207 -20.60 -0.39 -6.92
CA ASP A 207 -21.89 -0.91 -7.38
C ASP A 207 -22.00 -2.45 -7.30
N SER A 208 -20.87 -3.17 -7.37
CA SER A 208 -20.83 -4.64 -7.20
C SER A 208 -20.87 -5.10 -5.73
N SER A 209 -20.77 -4.17 -4.78
CA SER A 209 -20.96 -4.42 -3.35
C SER A 209 -22.44 -4.39 -2.97
N GLY A 210 -23.19 -5.42 -3.41
CA GLY A 210 -24.56 -5.66 -2.98
C GLY A 210 -24.69 -5.73 -1.46
N ASP A 211 -25.81 -5.21 -0.95
CA ASP A 211 -26.30 -5.18 0.45
C ASP A 211 -25.29 -5.60 1.54
N ARG A 212 -24.66 -4.59 2.16
CA ARG A 212 -23.64 -4.72 3.21
C ARG A 212 -24.19 -5.19 4.57
N SER A 213 -25.47 -5.52 4.67
CA SER A 213 -26.11 -5.92 5.93
C SER A 213 -25.84 -7.39 6.32
N GLU A 214 -25.55 -8.28 5.37
CA GLU A 214 -25.29 -9.71 5.66
C GLU A 214 -23.81 -10.05 5.95
N LEU A 215 -22.85 -9.32 5.37
CA LEU A 215 -21.42 -9.61 5.51
C LEU A 215 -20.83 -9.27 6.89
N ARG A 216 -21.49 -8.38 7.67
CA ARG A 216 -21.08 -8.03 9.04
C ARG A 216 -21.29 -9.15 10.07
N ARG A 217 -21.89 -10.29 9.70
CA ARG A 217 -22.19 -11.40 10.62
C ARG A 217 -21.13 -12.51 10.68
N ILE A 218 -20.07 -12.44 9.90
CA ILE A 218 -19.06 -13.52 9.88
C ILE A 218 -17.92 -13.18 10.84
N ASP A 219 -17.94 -13.79 12.03
CA ASP A 219 -16.82 -13.78 12.97
C ASP A 219 -15.56 -14.39 12.30
N PRO A 220 -14.46 -13.63 12.13
CA PRO A 220 -13.21 -14.13 11.55
C PRO A 220 -12.62 -15.34 12.30
N ARG A 221 -13.01 -15.55 13.56
CA ARG A 221 -12.53 -16.67 14.41
C ARG A 221 -13.34 -17.96 14.23
N SER A 222 -14.53 -17.89 13.64
CA SER A 222 -15.43 -19.06 13.51
C SER A 222 -14.91 -20.12 12.53
N ARG A 223 -14.07 -19.72 11.57
CA ARG A 223 -13.51 -20.63 10.54
C ARG A 223 -12.35 -21.50 11.04
N TRP A 224 -11.84 -21.24 12.24
CA TRP A 224 -10.67 -21.94 12.81
C TRP A 224 -10.99 -23.16 13.68
N ARG A 225 -12.26 -23.50 13.92
CA ARG A 225 -12.64 -24.65 14.77
C ARG A 225 -13.12 -25.90 14.05
N SER A 226 -13.28 -25.90 12.73
CA SER A 226 -13.67 -27.13 12.03
C SER A 226 -13.11 -27.20 10.62
N ARG A 227 -12.01 -27.92 10.45
CA ARG A 227 -11.76 -28.92 9.39
C ARG A 227 -10.32 -29.41 9.49
N GLY A 228 -10.08 -30.24 10.51
CA GLY A 228 -9.06 -31.28 10.42
C GLY A 228 -9.54 -32.32 9.40
N SER A 229 -9.15 -32.17 8.14
CA SER A 229 -9.16 -33.25 7.16
C SER A 229 -8.33 -32.82 5.96
N VAL A 230 -7.09 -33.31 5.93
CA VAL A 230 -6.19 -33.24 4.78
C VAL A 230 -6.88 -33.86 3.58
N VAL A 231 -7.20 -33.06 2.56
CA VAL A 231 -7.60 -33.58 1.25
C VAL A 231 -6.39 -33.48 0.33
N HIS A 232 -5.69 -34.62 0.17
CA HIS A 232 -4.70 -34.80 -0.88
C HIS A 232 -5.38 -34.72 -2.26
N ARG A 233 -5.25 -33.59 -2.96
CA ARG A 233 -5.42 -33.57 -4.42
C ARG A 233 -4.07 -33.80 -5.08
N ARG A 234 -3.89 -34.99 -5.66
CA ARG A 234 -2.81 -35.31 -6.60
C ARG A 234 -2.91 -34.37 -7.82
N ILE A 235 -2.06 -33.35 -7.87
CA ILE A 235 -1.70 -32.68 -9.12
C ILE A 235 -0.50 -33.45 -9.69
N ARG A 236 -0.72 -34.12 -10.82
CA ARG A 236 0.32 -34.80 -11.59
C ARG A 236 1.35 -33.76 -12.05
N ASN A 237 2.62 -34.06 -11.79
CA ASN A 237 3.84 -33.50 -12.40
C ASN A 237 3.99 -31.97 -12.43
N GLN A 238 4.51 -31.39 -11.34
CA GLN A 238 5.80 -30.65 -11.31
C GLN A 238 6.07 -30.21 -9.85
N ARG A 239 7.19 -30.68 -9.28
CA ARG A 239 7.63 -30.32 -7.92
C ARG A 239 8.27 -28.94 -7.93
N LEU A 240 7.58 -27.91 -7.47
CA LEU A 240 8.22 -26.71 -6.93
C LEU A 240 8.37 -26.87 -5.42
N ARG A 241 9.60 -27.11 -4.97
CA ARG A 241 9.99 -26.99 -3.56
C ARG A 241 10.16 -25.49 -3.28
N VAL A 242 9.22 -24.89 -2.55
CA VAL A 242 9.48 -23.60 -1.91
C VAL A 242 10.02 -23.92 -0.52
N ALA A 243 11.30 -23.64 -0.31
CA ALA A 243 11.94 -23.74 0.99
C ALA A 243 11.34 -22.68 1.93
N ARG A 244 11.11 -23.06 3.19
CA ARG A 244 10.83 -22.10 4.26
C ARG A 244 12.04 -21.21 4.46
N LEU A 245 11.87 -19.90 4.27
CA LEU A 245 12.49 -18.82 5.04
C LEU A 245 11.45 -17.71 5.18
#